data_AF-A0A090YHU4-F1
#
_entry.id   AF-A0A090YHU4-F1
#
_cell.length_a   1.000
_cell.length_b   1.000
_cell.length_c   1.000
_cell.angle_alpha   90.00
_cell.angle_beta   90.00
_cell.angle_gamma   90.00
#
_symmetry.space_group_name_H-M   'P 1'
#
loop_
_entity.id
_entity.type
_entity.pdbx_description
1 polymer ?
#
loop_
_entity_poly.entity_id
_entity_poly.type
_entity_poly.pdbx_seq_one_letter_code
_entity_poly.pdbx_strand_id
1 'polypeptide(L)'
;MAGELPFETPLVKLREKIQELEQFGKEKGIDFAEEIARLEERYRQLEEEIYSQITPSQKMHLARHHQRPTSLDMIGLIFEDFIELHGDRVFGDDLAVVGGLAKLNGVPVTVLGQQRGKDTKDNIARFFGSAHPEGFRKALRLMQQADKFRRPIVTFIDTKGAYPGITAEERGQSEAIARNLREMAMLRVPVICVVLGEGGSGGALALGVGNRVLMLENAIYSVISPNGAASILWKDASKADQAAEAMKITAQDLLEMEVIEEIIPEPRGGAHRDYEATASAIKEAVVRHLEELSIMHADELLEDRYRKFRKIGKFTVAGKAKARVYTGSPAGSAVPAEGSSQEKTSPADSGAAGRAGGEAREREAAAGKAAAEVEAAGKETSNEGGTEENASSELVHKQE
;
A
#
# COMPACT_ATOMS: atom_id res chain seq x y z
N MET A 1 -6.56 -14.53 -17.64
CA MET A 1 -6.73 -13.15 -18.16
C MET A 1 -6.45 -12.15 -17.05
N ALA A 2 -6.02 -10.92 -17.34
CA ALA A 2 -5.74 -9.91 -16.31
C ALA A 2 -7.05 -9.55 -15.57
N GLY A 3 -7.24 -10.09 -14.37
CA GLY A 3 -8.46 -9.90 -13.55
C GLY A 3 -9.02 -11.15 -12.88
N GLU A 4 -8.54 -12.33 -13.23
CA GLU A 4 -9.02 -13.56 -12.58
C GLU A 4 -8.39 -13.73 -11.19
N LEU A 5 -9.24 -13.66 -10.16
CA LEU A 5 -8.85 -13.99 -8.80
C LEU A 5 -8.72 -15.53 -8.68
N PRO A 6 -7.59 -16.08 -8.22
CA PRO A 6 -7.36 -17.52 -8.23
C PRO A 6 -8.45 -18.33 -7.52
N PHE A 7 -8.99 -17.80 -6.42
CA PHE A 7 -10.04 -18.44 -5.64
C PHE A 7 -11.43 -18.37 -6.30
N GLU A 8 -11.62 -17.55 -7.34
CA GLU A 8 -12.86 -17.48 -8.13
C GLU A 8 -12.85 -18.43 -9.33
N THR A 9 -11.75 -19.15 -9.59
CA THR A 9 -11.66 -20.13 -10.69
C THR A 9 -12.88 -21.08 -10.77
N PRO A 10 -13.42 -21.61 -9.64
CA PRO A 10 -14.64 -22.43 -9.68
C PRO A 10 -15.87 -21.68 -10.22
N LEU A 11 -16.02 -20.39 -9.88
CA LEU A 11 -17.11 -19.55 -10.35
C LEU A 11 -16.96 -19.24 -11.84
N VAL A 12 -15.74 -18.92 -12.29
CA VAL A 12 -15.45 -18.66 -13.70
C VAL A 12 -15.85 -19.86 -14.56
N LYS A 13 -15.41 -21.07 -14.18
CA LYS A 13 -15.76 -22.32 -14.90
C LYS A 13 -17.26 -22.60 -14.93
N LEU A 14 -17.98 -22.32 -13.83
CA LEU A 14 -19.43 -22.46 -13.81
C LEU A 14 -20.11 -21.45 -14.74
N ARG A 15 -19.61 -20.21 -14.78
CA ARG A 15 -20.14 -19.17 -15.67
C ARG A 15 -19.90 -19.49 -17.14
N GLU A 16 -18.69 -19.94 -17.49
CA GLU A 16 -18.36 -20.41 -18.84
C GLU A 16 -19.30 -21.53 -19.26
N LYS A 17 -19.53 -22.52 -18.39
CA LYS A 17 -20.44 -23.64 -18.68
C LYS A 17 -21.90 -23.21 -18.88
N ILE A 18 -22.37 -22.22 -18.11
CA ILE A 18 -23.71 -21.63 -18.30
C ILE A 18 -23.79 -20.96 -19.68
N GLN A 19 -22.79 -20.15 -20.03
CA GLN A 19 -22.74 -19.45 -21.31
C GLN A 19 -22.65 -20.42 -22.50
N GLU A 20 -21.85 -21.48 -22.39
CA GLU A 20 -21.76 -22.55 -23.39
C GLU A 20 -23.12 -23.23 -23.62
N LEU A 21 -23.86 -23.53 -22.55
CA LEU A 21 -25.19 -24.15 -22.66
C LEU A 21 -26.23 -23.19 -23.25
N GLU A 22 -26.19 -21.91 -22.87
CA GLU A 22 -27.05 -20.87 -23.46
C GLU A 22 -26.80 -20.72 -24.96
N GLN A 23 -25.53 -20.68 -25.37
CA GLN A 23 -25.15 -20.56 -26.78
C GLN A 23 -25.53 -21.83 -27.56
N PHE A 24 -25.21 -23.01 -27.03
CA PHE A 24 -25.52 -24.28 -27.67
C PHE A 24 -27.04 -24.51 -27.80
N GLY A 25 -27.82 -24.12 -26.78
CA GLY A 25 -29.28 -24.16 -26.82
C GLY A 25 -29.86 -23.28 -27.94
N LYS A 26 -29.32 -22.07 -28.11
CA LYS A 26 -29.69 -21.16 -29.21
C LYS A 26 -29.33 -21.72 -30.59
N GLU A 27 -28.14 -22.30 -30.74
CA GLU A 27 -27.66 -22.82 -32.03
C GLU A 27 -28.39 -24.10 -32.48
N LYS A 28 -28.70 -24.99 -31.54
CA LYS A 28 -29.30 -26.31 -31.83
C LYS A 28 -30.83 -26.32 -31.70
N GLY A 29 -31.43 -25.24 -31.17
CA GLY A 29 -32.87 -25.17 -30.88
C GLY A 29 -33.31 -26.16 -29.80
N ILE A 30 -32.41 -26.47 -28.85
CA ILE A 30 -32.67 -27.38 -27.73
C ILE A 30 -32.89 -26.53 -26.47
N ASP A 31 -33.94 -26.84 -25.72
CA ASP A 31 -34.22 -26.18 -24.45
C ASP A 31 -33.37 -26.79 -23.32
N PHE A 32 -32.52 -25.95 -22.72
CA PHE A 32 -31.71 -26.27 -21.54
C PHE A 32 -32.08 -25.40 -20.33
N ALA A 33 -33.28 -24.80 -20.31
CA ALA A 33 -33.68 -23.86 -19.27
C ALA A 33 -33.58 -24.46 -17.86
N GLU A 34 -33.97 -25.72 -17.66
CA GLU A 34 -33.88 -26.39 -16.36
C GLU A 34 -32.41 -26.62 -15.92
N GLU A 35 -31.54 -27.08 -16.82
CA GLU A 35 -30.11 -27.24 -16.51
C GLU A 35 -29.43 -25.90 -16.23
N ILE A 36 -29.75 -24.86 -17.00
CA ILE A 36 -29.23 -23.51 -16.80
C ILE A 36 -29.67 -22.99 -15.42
N ALA A 37 -30.96 -23.08 -15.08
CA ALA A 37 -31.47 -22.64 -13.78
C ALA A 37 -30.79 -23.38 -12.61
N ARG A 38 -30.52 -24.69 -12.76
CA ARG A 38 -29.79 -25.46 -11.76
C ARG A 38 -28.33 -25.04 -11.61
N LEU A 39 -27.67 -24.70 -12.72
CA LEU A 39 -26.29 -24.21 -12.69
C LEU A 39 -26.21 -22.79 -12.12
N GLU A 40 -27.17 -21.92 -12.41
CA GLU A 40 -27.29 -20.59 -11.81
C GLU A 40 -27.49 -20.66 -10.30
N GLU A 41 -28.35 -21.56 -9.83
CA GLU A 41 -28.55 -21.77 -8.39
C GLU A 41 -27.26 -22.27 -7.72
N ARG A 42 -26.59 -23.25 -8.35
CA ARG A 42 -25.28 -23.72 -7.87
C ARG A 42 -24.22 -22.62 -7.88
N TYR A 43 -24.24 -21.74 -8.87
CA TYR A 43 -23.36 -20.59 -8.94
C TYR A 43 -23.60 -19.65 -7.75
N ARG A 44 -24.86 -19.29 -7.48
CA ARG A 44 -25.23 -18.41 -6.35
C ARG A 44 -24.77 -18.97 -5.00
N GLN A 45 -24.98 -20.27 -4.78
CA GLN A 45 -24.57 -20.96 -3.56
C GLN A 45 -23.05 -20.97 -3.39
N LEU A 46 -22.30 -21.31 -4.45
CA LEU A 46 -20.84 -21.33 -4.39
C LEU A 46 -20.25 -19.93 -4.22
N GLU A 47 -20.86 -18.94 -4.86
CA GLU A 47 -20.48 -17.53 -4.70
C GLU A 47 -20.69 -17.07 -3.25
N GLU A 48 -21.75 -17.56 -2.58
CA GLU A 48 -22.03 -17.23 -1.18
C GLU A 48 -21.02 -17.88 -0.24
N GLU A 49 -20.70 -19.15 -0.49
CA GLU A 49 -19.67 -19.87 0.25
C GLU A 49 -18.30 -19.18 0.13
N ILE A 50 -17.90 -18.79 -1.08
CA ILE A 50 -16.59 -18.15 -1.32
C ILE A 50 -16.50 -16.78 -0.64
N TYR A 51 -17.49 -15.91 -0.81
CA TYR A 51 -17.41 -14.55 -0.28
C TYR A 51 -17.82 -14.41 1.18
N SER A 52 -18.45 -15.43 1.79
CA SER A 52 -18.70 -15.44 3.23
C SER A 52 -17.47 -15.87 4.06
N GLN A 53 -16.49 -16.52 3.44
CA GLN A 53 -15.29 -17.06 4.11
C GLN A 53 -13.98 -16.55 3.50
N ILE A 54 -13.90 -15.26 3.19
CA ILE A 54 -12.72 -14.67 2.58
C ILE A 54 -11.55 -14.67 3.57
N THR A 55 -10.50 -15.43 3.24
CA THR A 55 -9.27 -15.52 4.02
C THR A 55 -8.38 -14.28 3.88
N PRO A 56 -7.42 -14.03 4.79
CA PRO A 56 -6.49 -12.90 4.68
C PRO A 56 -5.73 -12.83 3.35
N SER A 57 -5.31 -13.97 2.80
CA SER A 57 -4.65 -14.02 1.48
C SER A 57 -5.61 -13.63 0.35
N GLN A 58 -6.85 -14.12 0.37
CA GLN A 58 -7.86 -13.74 -0.62
C GLN A 58 -8.19 -12.24 -0.54
N LYS A 59 -8.26 -11.65 0.66
CA LYS A 59 -8.36 -10.19 0.84
C LYS A 59 -7.16 -9.45 0.27
N MET A 60 -5.94 -9.93 0.48
CA MET A 60 -4.75 -9.37 -0.16
C MET A 60 -4.87 -9.38 -1.70
N HIS A 61 -5.39 -10.45 -2.30
CA HIS A 61 -5.63 -10.50 -3.74
C HIS A 61 -6.71 -9.50 -4.19
N LEU A 62 -7.80 -9.34 -3.41
CA LEU A 62 -8.85 -8.35 -3.67
C LEU A 62 -8.33 -6.90 -3.55
N ALA A 63 -7.49 -6.59 -2.56
CA ALA A 63 -6.84 -5.29 -2.42
C ALA A 63 -5.93 -4.96 -3.62
N ARG A 64 -5.31 -6.00 -4.20
CA ARG A 64 -4.41 -5.91 -5.35
C ARG A 64 -5.13 -5.97 -6.70
N HIS A 65 -6.45 -6.13 -6.70
CA HIS A 65 -7.20 -6.27 -7.94
C HIS A 65 -6.97 -5.06 -8.86
N HIS A 66 -6.77 -5.31 -10.15
CA HIS A 66 -6.42 -4.25 -11.10
C HIS A 66 -7.59 -3.27 -11.36
N GLN A 67 -8.83 -3.76 -11.29
CA GLN A 67 -10.06 -2.94 -11.34
C GLN A 67 -10.49 -2.41 -9.96
N ARG A 68 -9.67 -2.55 -8.90
CA ARG A 68 -10.03 -1.93 -7.62
C ARG A 68 -10.11 -0.41 -7.80
N PRO A 69 -11.16 0.26 -7.28
CA PRO A 69 -11.32 1.70 -7.48
C PRO A 69 -10.12 2.48 -6.96
N THR A 70 -9.64 3.43 -7.76
CA THR A 70 -8.51 4.30 -7.40
C THR A 70 -8.94 5.56 -6.67
N SER A 71 -8.00 6.34 -6.14
CA SER A 71 -8.30 7.62 -5.49
C SER A 71 -9.10 8.57 -6.39
N LEU A 72 -8.75 8.70 -7.68
CA LEU A 72 -9.48 9.55 -8.61
C LEU A 72 -10.91 9.04 -8.91
N ASP A 73 -11.12 7.72 -8.92
CA ASP A 73 -12.47 7.15 -9.08
C ASP A 73 -13.36 7.53 -7.90
N MET A 74 -12.84 7.36 -6.68
CA MET A 74 -13.56 7.72 -5.47
C MET A 74 -13.73 9.23 -5.34
N ILE A 75 -12.72 10.04 -5.72
CA ILE A 75 -12.83 11.50 -5.70
C ILE A 75 -13.97 11.95 -6.62
N GLY A 76 -14.02 11.43 -7.85
CA GLY A 76 -15.04 11.79 -8.84
C GLY A 76 -16.47 11.37 -8.48
N LEU A 77 -16.63 10.32 -7.67
CA LEU A 77 -17.94 9.83 -7.23
C LEU A 77 -18.41 10.43 -5.90
N ILE A 78 -17.49 10.80 -5.00
CA ILE A 78 -17.82 11.24 -3.64
C ILE A 78 -17.95 12.76 -3.54
N PHE A 79 -17.05 13.49 -4.21
CA PHE A 79 -16.89 14.92 -4.03
C PHE A 79 -17.37 15.73 -5.25
N GLU A 80 -17.80 16.95 -4.99
CA GLU A 80 -18.24 17.91 -5.99
C GLU A 80 -17.16 18.97 -6.23
N ASP A 81 -17.17 19.61 -7.41
CA ASP A 81 -16.28 20.72 -7.76
C ASP A 81 -14.78 20.44 -7.49
N PHE A 82 -14.31 19.23 -7.80
CA PHE A 82 -12.91 18.87 -7.60
C PHE A 82 -11.97 19.68 -8.51
N ILE A 83 -11.01 20.36 -7.90
CA ILE A 83 -9.95 21.11 -8.57
C ILE A 83 -8.61 20.52 -8.13
N GLU A 84 -7.97 19.76 -9.01
CA GLU A 84 -6.66 19.18 -8.75
C GLU A 84 -5.57 20.27 -8.65
N LEU A 85 -4.65 20.12 -7.70
CA LEU A 85 -3.55 21.04 -7.45
C LEU A 85 -2.21 20.31 -7.53
N HIS A 86 -1.33 20.81 -8.40
CA HIS A 86 -0.07 20.15 -8.75
C HIS A 86 1.16 20.72 -8.03
N GLY A 87 2.19 19.88 -7.91
CA GLY A 87 3.56 20.24 -7.55
C GLY A 87 3.84 20.43 -6.07
N ASP A 88 5.08 20.17 -5.65
CA ASP A 88 5.56 20.37 -4.28
C ASP A 88 6.18 21.76 -4.02
N ARG A 89 6.42 22.54 -5.09
CA ARG A 89 7.10 23.86 -5.10
C ARG A 89 8.60 23.80 -4.83
N VAL A 90 9.20 22.62 -4.91
CA VAL A 90 10.64 22.42 -4.67
C VAL A 90 11.28 21.64 -5.81
N PHE A 91 10.71 20.50 -6.19
CA PHE A 91 11.31 19.59 -7.15
C PHE A 91 10.39 19.25 -8.32
N GLY A 92 9.14 18.83 -8.06
CA GLY A 92 8.28 18.30 -9.12
C GLY A 92 6.84 18.03 -8.70
N ASP A 93 6.05 17.57 -9.68
CA ASP A 93 4.71 17.04 -9.47
C ASP A 93 4.74 15.52 -9.60
N ASP A 94 4.58 14.82 -8.49
CA ASP A 94 4.50 13.37 -8.48
C ASP A 94 3.09 12.90 -8.83
N LEU A 95 2.96 12.15 -9.93
CA LEU A 95 1.69 11.60 -10.40
C LEU A 95 1.19 10.42 -9.55
N ALA A 96 2.04 9.85 -8.69
CA ALA A 96 1.65 8.83 -7.72
C ALA A 96 0.83 9.43 -6.56
N VAL A 97 0.80 10.77 -6.41
CA VAL A 97 -0.01 11.46 -5.39
C VAL A 97 -0.89 12.51 -6.07
N VAL A 98 -2.20 12.32 -6.00
CA VAL A 98 -3.19 13.29 -6.49
C VAL A 98 -3.81 14.04 -5.33
N GLY A 99 -4.31 15.25 -5.56
CA GLY A 99 -5.04 15.97 -4.52
C GLY A 99 -5.38 17.39 -4.90
N GLY A 100 -6.35 17.96 -4.18
CA GLY A 100 -6.96 19.21 -4.58
C GLY A 100 -8.03 19.69 -3.61
N LEU A 101 -8.76 20.70 -4.08
CA LEU A 101 -9.92 21.26 -3.38
C LEU A 101 -11.17 20.58 -3.90
N ALA A 102 -12.13 20.32 -3.03
CA ALA A 102 -13.44 19.82 -3.43
C ALA A 102 -14.51 20.27 -2.44
N LYS A 103 -15.76 19.90 -2.70
CA LYS A 103 -16.87 20.02 -1.76
C LYS A 103 -17.39 18.64 -1.38
N LEU A 104 -17.65 18.45 -0.10
CA LEU A 104 -18.36 17.28 0.43
C LEU A 104 -19.66 17.79 1.06
N ASN A 105 -20.81 17.48 0.44
CA ASN A 105 -22.12 17.98 0.87
C ASN A 105 -22.14 19.50 1.07
N GLY A 106 -21.53 20.24 0.13
CA GLY A 106 -21.39 21.70 0.20
C GLY A 106 -20.26 22.22 1.10
N VAL A 107 -19.64 21.39 1.93
CA VAL A 107 -18.51 21.80 2.81
C VAL A 107 -17.19 21.76 2.03
N PRO A 108 -16.42 22.86 1.96
CA PRO A 108 -15.10 22.86 1.32
C PRO A 108 -14.11 21.96 2.07
N VAL A 109 -13.51 21.01 1.34
CA VAL A 109 -12.53 20.05 1.88
C VAL A 109 -11.27 20.05 1.02
N THR A 110 -10.16 19.59 1.59
CA THR A 110 -8.98 19.19 0.83
C THR A 110 -8.98 17.66 0.76
N VAL A 111 -8.95 17.10 -0.44
CA VAL A 111 -8.85 15.64 -0.65
C VAL A 111 -7.54 15.33 -1.36
N LEU A 112 -6.84 14.28 -0.94
CA LEU A 112 -5.61 13.81 -1.56
C LEU A 112 -5.44 12.30 -1.38
N GLY A 113 -4.61 11.66 -2.19
CA GLY A 113 -4.34 10.24 -2.01
C GLY A 113 -3.31 9.68 -2.98
N GLN A 114 -2.85 8.46 -2.71
CA GLN A 114 -2.02 7.75 -3.68
C GLN A 114 -2.86 7.29 -4.86
N GLN A 115 -2.34 7.46 -6.08
CA GLN A 115 -3.02 7.12 -7.32
C GLN A 115 -2.28 6.01 -8.06
N ARG A 116 -2.90 4.83 -8.12
CA ARG A 116 -2.52 3.77 -9.05
C ARG A 116 -3.01 4.08 -10.46
N GLY A 117 -2.39 3.46 -11.46
CA GLY A 117 -2.83 3.58 -12.84
C GLY A 117 -3.91 2.55 -13.19
N LYS A 118 -4.77 2.88 -14.15
CA LYS A 118 -5.82 1.96 -14.65
C LYS A 118 -5.32 0.96 -15.69
N ASP A 119 -4.31 1.35 -16.46
CA ASP A 119 -3.65 0.52 -17.47
C ASP A 119 -2.13 0.48 -17.24
N THR A 120 -1.40 -0.29 -18.05
CA THR A 120 0.04 -0.44 -17.91
C THR A 120 0.79 0.89 -18.07
N LYS A 121 0.39 1.73 -19.02
CA LYS A 121 1.05 3.01 -19.31
C LYS A 121 0.84 3.98 -18.16
N ASP A 122 -0.39 4.07 -17.67
CA ASP A 122 -0.77 4.91 -16.53
C ASP A 122 -0.09 4.40 -15.24
N ASN A 123 0.01 3.09 -15.04
CA ASN A 123 0.71 2.52 -13.88
C ASN A 123 2.20 2.87 -13.87
N ILE A 124 2.87 2.81 -15.02
CA ILE A 124 4.28 3.21 -15.14
C ILE A 124 4.43 4.70 -14.83
N ALA A 125 3.58 5.56 -15.40
CA ALA A 125 3.63 7.00 -15.19
C ALA A 125 3.40 7.41 -13.72
N ARG A 126 2.61 6.62 -12.99
CA ARG A 126 2.28 6.86 -11.58
C ARG A 126 3.08 6.00 -10.61
N PHE A 127 4.13 5.34 -11.07
CA PHE A 127 4.95 4.44 -10.25
C PHE A 127 4.12 3.41 -9.45
N PHE A 128 3.02 2.95 -10.04
CA PHE A 128 2.06 2.03 -9.41
C PHE A 128 1.52 2.55 -8.05
N GLY A 129 1.38 3.87 -7.90
CA GLY A 129 0.98 4.53 -6.65
C GLY A 129 2.07 4.60 -5.59
N SER A 130 3.33 4.31 -5.96
CA SER A 130 4.48 4.39 -5.04
C SER A 130 5.10 5.77 -5.13
N ALA A 131 4.84 6.62 -4.13
CA ALA A 131 5.27 8.01 -4.16
C ALA A 131 6.78 8.19 -3.98
N HIS A 132 7.31 9.17 -4.69
CA HIS A 132 8.61 9.77 -4.48
C HIS A 132 8.54 10.84 -3.37
N PRO A 133 9.69 11.37 -2.91
CA PRO A 133 9.72 12.37 -1.82
C PRO A 133 8.90 13.62 -2.13
N GLU A 134 8.96 14.10 -3.38
CA GLU A 134 8.15 15.21 -3.89
C GLU A 134 6.63 14.96 -3.80
N GLY A 135 6.17 13.72 -3.91
CA GLY A 135 4.76 13.35 -3.70
C GLY A 135 4.32 13.56 -2.26
N PHE A 136 5.15 13.15 -1.29
CA PHE A 136 4.88 13.39 0.13
C PHE A 136 4.93 14.89 0.47
N ARG A 137 5.86 15.64 -0.11
CA ARG A 137 5.95 17.10 0.05
C ARG A 137 4.76 17.83 -0.56
N LYS A 138 4.29 17.40 -1.74
CA LYS A 138 3.04 17.87 -2.36
C LYS A 138 1.85 17.61 -1.43
N ALA A 139 1.71 16.39 -0.91
CA ALA A 139 0.66 16.04 0.04
C ALA A 139 0.68 16.97 1.26
N LEU A 140 1.85 17.16 1.89
CA LEU A 140 2.01 18.04 3.04
C LEU A 140 1.67 19.49 2.73
N ARG A 141 2.10 20.01 1.58
CA ARG A 141 1.75 21.37 1.12
C ARG A 141 0.23 21.55 1.04
N LEU A 142 -0.49 20.58 0.49
CA LEU A 142 -1.95 20.62 0.39
C LEU A 142 -2.61 20.56 1.77
N MET A 143 -2.12 19.70 2.67
CA MET A 143 -2.60 19.61 4.05
C MET A 143 -2.36 20.90 4.84
N GLN A 144 -1.19 21.54 4.69
CA GLN A 144 -0.89 22.84 5.30
C GLN A 144 -1.78 23.96 4.76
N GLN A 145 -2.12 23.93 3.46
CA GLN A 145 -3.12 24.84 2.91
C GLN A 145 -4.51 24.59 3.51
N ALA A 146 -4.90 23.33 3.69
CA ALA A 146 -6.16 22.99 4.34
C ALA A 146 -6.21 23.55 5.77
N ASP A 147 -5.15 23.33 6.55
CA ASP A 147 -5.02 23.81 7.93
C ASP A 147 -5.11 25.35 8.01
N LYS A 148 -4.36 26.06 7.15
CA LYS A 148 -4.37 27.52 7.06
C LYS A 148 -5.78 28.09 6.82
N PHE A 149 -6.56 27.42 5.98
CA PHE A 149 -7.91 27.85 5.61
C PHE A 149 -9.01 27.11 6.38
N ARG A 150 -8.65 26.36 7.42
CA ARG A 150 -9.57 25.61 8.29
C ARG A 150 -10.50 24.66 7.53
N ARG A 151 -9.99 23.99 6.49
CA ARG A 151 -10.72 22.96 5.76
C ARG A 151 -10.40 21.57 6.32
N PRO A 152 -11.39 20.69 6.47
CA PRO A 152 -11.15 19.28 6.73
C PRO A 152 -10.30 18.64 5.63
N ILE A 153 -9.57 17.59 6.01
CA ILE A 153 -8.72 16.81 5.11
C ILE A 153 -9.26 15.39 5.03
N VAL A 154 -9.42 14.88 3.81
CA VAL A 154 -9.66 13.45 3.55
C VAL A 154 -8.49 12.89 2.77
N THR A 155 -7.89 11.80 3.25
CA THR A 155 -6.81 11.10 2.55
C THR A 155 -7.25 9.72 2.07
N PHE A 156 -6.88 9.36 0.84
CA PHE A 156 -7.05 8.01 0.30
C PHE A 156 -5.70 7.29 0.24
N ILE A 157 -5.62 6.13 0.87
CA ILE A 157 -4.42 5.30 0.95
C ILE A 157 -4.57 4.09 0.03
N ASP A 158 -3.77 4.05 -1.02
CA ASP A 158 -3.65 2.92 -1.95
C ASP A 158 -2.25 2.82 -2.55
N THR A 159 -1.34 2.23 -1.79
CA THR A 159 0.07 2.10 -2.16
C THR A 159 0.70 0.83 -1.62
N LYS A 160 1.57 0.21 -2.42
CA LYS A 160 2.43 -0.90 -1.97
C LYS A 160 3.55 -0.43 -1.05
N GLY A 161 3.84 0.87 -1.03
CA GLY A 161 4.91 1.50 -0.27
C GLY A 161 5.46 2.73 -0.97
N ALA A 162 6.35 3.44 -0.31
CA ALA A 162 7.12 4.50 -0.94
C ALA A 162 8.05 3.91 -2.02
N TYR A 163 8.31 4.66 -3.08
CA TYR A 163 9.17 4.19 -4.16
C TYR A 163 10.61 3.94 -3.66
N PRO A 164 11.15 2.70 -3.74
CA PRO A 164 12.45 2.35 -3.16
C PRO A 164 13.58 2.50 -4.19
N GLY A 165 13.74 3.70 -4.75
CA GLY A 165 14.72 3.98 -5.80
C GLY A 165 15.88 4.87 -5.34
N ILE A 166 17.03 4.79 -6.02
CA ILE A 166 18.23 5.60 -5.73
C ILE A 166 17.89 7.09 -5.73
N THR A 167 17.16 7.55 -6.75
CA THR A 167 16.84 8.97 -6.88
C THR A 167 15.85 9.43 -5.79
N ALA A 168 15.01 8.54 -5.26
CA ALA A 168 14.16 8.83 -4.12
C ALA A 168 14.99 8.98 -2.83
N GLU A 169 16.00 8.14 -2.64
CA GLU A 169 16.93 8.25 -1.50
C GLU A 169 17.76 9.54 -1.56
N GLU A 170 18.33 9.87 -2.73
CA GLU A 170 19.08 11.13 -2.96
C GLU A 170 18.25 12.38 -2.64
N ARG A 171 16.93 12.30 -2.88
CA ARG A 171 15.97 13.39 -2.61
C ARG A 171 15.34 13.32 -1.23
N GLY A 172 15.73 12.38 -0.37
CA GLY A 172 15.31 12.31 1.03
C GLY A 172 13.93 11.66 1.25
N GLN A 173 13.71 10.45 0.74
CA GLN A 173 12.48 9.68 0.95
C GLN A 173 12.12 9.51 2.44
N SER A 174 13.12 9.16 3.26
CA SER A 174 12.95 9.04 4.71
C SER A 174 12.56 10.36 5.38
N GLU A 175 13.18 11.48 4.98
CA GLU A 175 12.85 12.82 5.51
C GLU A 175 11.43 13.24 5.15
N ALA A 176 11.04 13.06 3.88
CA ALA A 176 9.73 13.46 3.40
C ALA A 176 8.60 12.71 4.13
N ILE A 177 8.76 11.39 4.32
CA ILE A 177 7.84 10.58 5.14
C ILE A 177 7.82 11.08 6.58
N ALA A 178 8.98 11.17 7.24
CA ALA A 178 9.07 11.54 8.65
C ALA A 178 8.49 12.94 8.92
N ARG A 179 8.73 13.89 8.00
CA ARG A 179 8.18 15.24 8.07
C ARG A 179 6.66 15.22 7.94
N ASN A 180 6.09 14.44 7.03
CA ASN A 180 4.65 14.28 6.96
C ASN A 180 4.08 13.76 8.28
N LEU A 181 4.66 12.72 8.88
CA LEU A 181 4.17 12.18 10.16
C LEU A 181 4.15 13.25 11.25
N ARG A 182 5.25 14.01 11.38
CA ARG A 182 5.37 15.09 12.37
C ARG A 182 4.34 16.19 12.14
N GLU A 183 4.23 16.69 10.92
CA GLU A 183 3.35 17.83 10.62
C GLU A 183 1.87 17.43 10.67
N MET A 184 1.52 16.24 10.18
CA MET A 184 0.16 15.72 10.28
C MET A 184 -0.29 15.55 11.73
N ALA A 185 0.61 15.17 12.64
CA ALA A 185 0.29 15.13 14.07
C ALA A 185 -0.09 16.50 14.66
N MET A 186 0.30 17.61 14.01
CA MET A 186 0.07 18.98 14.47
C MET A 186 -1.03 19.74 13.71
N LEU A 187 -1.72 19.12 12.75
CA LEU A 187 -2.83 19.76 12.02
C LEU A 187 -4.00 20.08 12.96
N ARG A 188 -4.54 21.29 12.86
CA ARG A 188 -5.61 21.83 13.73
C ARG A 188 -7.01 21.65 13.13
N VAL A 189 -7.11 20.94 12.01
CA VAL A 189 -8.35 20.59 11.30
C VAL A 189 -8.63 19.09 11.40
N PRO A 190 -9.89 18.65 11.20
CA PRO A 190 -10.22 17.22 11.11
C PRO A 190 -9.47 16.54 9.97
N VAL A 191 -8.90 15.36 10.23
CA VAL A 191 -8.24 14.52 9.23
C VAL A 191 -8.82 13.12 9.26
N ILE A 192 -9.41 12.68 8.15
CA ILE A 192 -9.95 11.32 7.98
C ILE A 192 -9.14 10.62 6.91
N CYS A 193 -8.58 9.47 7.23
CA CYS A 193 -7.81 8.64 6.30
C CYS A 193 -8.64 7.40 5.93
N VAL A 194 -8.69 7.04 4.65
CA VAL A 194 -9.41 5.86 4.17
C VAL A 194 -8.44 4.99 3.38
N VAL A 195 -8.21 3.76 3.83
CA VAL A 195 -7.43 2.78 3.07
C VAL A 195 -8.34 2.12 2.04
N LEU A 196 -8.11 2.47 0.77
CA LEU A 196 -8.88 1.95 -0.34
C LEU A 196 -8.38 0.57 -0.74
N GLY A 197 -7.07 0.38 -0.88
CA GLY A 197 -6.47 -0.87 -1.36
C GLY A 197 -5.36 -1.36 -0.46
N GLU A 198 -4.12 -1.10 -0.85
CA GLU A 198 -2.96 -1.46 -0.04
C GLU A 198 -2.50 -0.29 0.85
N GLY A 199 -2.29 -0.56 2.13
CA GLY A 199 -1.63 0.32 3.10
C GLY A 199 -0.19 -0.12 3.32
N GLY A 200 0.68 0.15 2.35
CA GLY A 200 2.09 -0.27 2.40
C GLY A 200 2.99 0.59 3.29
N SER A 201 3.30 0.09 4.48
CA SER A 201 4.38 0.56 5.36
C SER A 201 4.39 2.08 5.60
N GLY A 202 5.58 2.68 5.72
CA GLY A 202 5.77 4.11 5.91
C GLY A 202 5.23 4.98 4.76
N GLY A 203 5.16 4.44 3.54
CA GLY A 203 4.59 5.17 2.39
C GLY A 203 3.08 5.42 2.53
N ALA A 204 2.35 4.44 3.06
CA ALA A 204 0.96 4.62 3.44
C ALA A 204 0.81 5.52 4.68
N LEU A 205 1.63 5.26 5.72
CA LEU A 205 1.58 6.01 6.98
C LEU A 205 1.85 7.52 6.80
N ALA A 206 2.64 7.91 5.79
CA ALA A 206 2.90 9.30 5.43
C ALA A 206 1.64 10.12 5.07
N LEU A 207 0.52 9.44 4.76
CA LEU A 207 -0.80 10.04 4.54
C LEU A 207 -1.86 9.51 5.56
N GLY A 208 -1.43 8.72 6.56
CA GLY A 208 -2.30 7.98 7.47
C GLY A 208 -2.37 8.50 8.91
N VAL A 209 -1.76 9.67 9.21
CA VAL A 209 -1.80 10.28 10.55
C VAL A 209 -3.05 11.13 10.73
N GLY A 210 -4.22 10.48 10.75
CA GLY A 210 -5.54 11.11 10.88
C GLY A 210 -6.15 11.01 12.29
N ASN A 211 -7.17 11.82 12.54
CA ASN A 211 -8.08 11.66 13.70
C ASN A 211 -8.84 10.35 13.61
N ARG A 212 -9.21 9.96 12.39
CA ARG A 212 -9.86 8.68 12.08
C ARG A 212 -9.14 8.03 10.92
N VAL A 213 -8.97 6.72 11.00
CA VAL A 213 -8.45 5.84 9.95
C VAL A 213 -9.52 4.79 9.73
N LEU A 214 -10.09 4.78 8.53
CA LEU A 214 -11.10 3.85 8.07
C LEU A 214 -10.45 2.92 7.04
N MET A 215 -10.96 1.70 6.92
CA MET A 215 -10.49 0.75 5.90
C MET A 215 -11.66 0.14 5.16
N LEU A 216 -11.55 0.01 3.84
CA LEU A 216 -12.45 -0.89 3.12
C LEU A 216 -12.26 -2.33 3.62
N GLU A 217 -13.34 -3.11 3.60
CA GLU A 217 -13.41 -4.46 4.18
C GLU A 217 -12.31 -5.42 3.72
N ASN A 218 -11.91 -5.32 2.46
CA ASN A 218 -10.89 -6.16 1.83
C ASN A 218 -9.56 -5.42 1.61
N ALA A 219 -9.42 -4.19 2.12
CA ALA A 219 -8.14 -3.49 2.14
C ALA A 219 -7.17 -4.15 3.14
N ILE A 220 -5.88 -3.95 2.92
CA ILE A 220 -4.81 -4.45 3.81
C ILE A 220 -3.96 -3.30 4.31
N TYR A 221 -3.43 -3.39 5.53
CA TYR A 221 -2.45 -2.44 6.06
C TYR A 221 -1.32 -3.21 6.75
N SER A 222 -0.07 -2.99 6.33
CA SER A 222 1.06 -3.75 6.88
C SER A 222 2.34 -2.93 6.96
N VAL A 223 3.18 -3.25 7.94
CA VAL A 223 4.52 -2.66 8.11
C VAL A 223 5.50 -3.08 7.00
N ILE A 224 5.25 -4.24 6.37
CA ILE A 224 6.06 -4.80 5.28
C ILE A 224 5.15 -5.61 4.34
N SER A 225 5.49 -5.71 3.06
CA SER A 225 4.73 -6.56 2.15
C SER A 225 4.79 -8.03 2.62
N PRO A 226 3.71 -8.82 2.47
CA PRO A 226 3.74 -10.26 2.82
C PRO A 226 4.85 -11.03 2.12
N ASN A 227 5.10 -10.74 0.84
CA ASN A 227 6.22 -11.30 0.09
C ASN A 227 7.58 -10.95 0.72
N GLY A 228 7.75 -9.71 1.21
CA GLY A 228 8.96 -9.27 1.90
C GLY A 228 9.14 -9.89 3.28
N ALA A 229 8.07 -10.04 4.06
CA ALA A 229 8.12 -10.77 5.33
C ALA A 229 8.47 -12.24 5.12
N ALA A 230 7.87 -12.88 4.11
CA ALA A 230 8.11 -14.27 3.76
C ALA A 230 9.58 -14.54 3.40
N SER A 231 10.18 -13.67 2.58
CA SER A 231 11.59 -13.79 2.19
C SER A 231 12.57 -13.54 3.34
N ILE A 232 12.21 -12.76 4.36
CA ILE A 232 13.07 -12.51 5.53
C ILE A 232 12.93 -13.62 6.57
N LEU A 233 11.69 -13.91 6.99
CA LEU A 233 11.43 -14.80 8.13
C LEU A 233 11.51 -16.28 7.74
N TRP A 234 11.08 -16.63 6.53
CA TRP A 234 11.08 -18.01 6.04
C TRP A 234 12.10 -18.28 4.93
N LYS A 235 12.84 -17.26 4.46
CA LYS A 235 13.76 -17.36 3.31
C LYS A 235 13.08 -17.87 2.03
N ASP A 236 11.79 -17.65 1.92
CA ASP A 236 10.95 -18.18 0.85
C ASP A 236 9.78 -17.25 0.57
N ALA A 237 9.83 -16.53 -0.56
CA ALA A 237 8.80 -15.58 -0.95
C ALA A 237 7.46 -16.23 -1.33
N SER A 238 7.45 -17.55 -1.64
CA SER A 238 6.21 -18.28 -1.96
C SER A 238 5.29 -18.43 -0.74
N LYS A 239 5.80 -18.21 0.47
CA LYS A 239 5.05 -18.24 1.73
C LYS A 239 4.39 -16.91 2.08
N ALA A 240 4.09 -16.08 1.07
CA ALA A 240 3.45 -14.78 1.27
C ALA A 240 2.11 -14.91 2.00
N ASP A 241 1.31 -15.92 1.68
CA ASP A 241 0.00 -16.17 2.30
C ASP A 241 0.14 -16.47 3.79
N GLN A 242 1.09 -17.33 4.15
CA GLN A 242 1.42 -17.63 5.55
C GLN A 242 1.90 -16.37 6.29
N ALA A 243 2.71 -15.53 5.64
CA ALA A 243 3.18 -14.29 6.24
C ALA A 243 2.04 -13.27 6.42
N ALA A 244 1.10 -13.17 5.47
CA ALA A 244 -0.06 -12.29 5.56
C ALA A 244 -0.94 -12.63 6.76
N GLU A 245 -1.19 -13.92 6.98
CA GLU A 245 -1.97 -14.41 8.12
C GLU A 245 -1.25 -14.15 9.45
N ALA A 246 0.05 -14.45 9.53
CA ALA A 246 0.84 -14.24 10.74
C ALA A 246 0.96 -12.76 11.13
N MET A 247 0.98 -11.85 10.17
CA MET A 247 1.11 -10.41 10.39
C MET A 247 -0.21 -9.71 10.73
N LYS A 248 -1.36 -10.37 10.61
CA LYS A 248 -2.67 -9.79 10.94
C LYS A 248 -2.95 -8.47 10.20
N ILE A 249 -2.90 -8.52 8.87
CA ILE A 249 -2.92 -7.32 7.99
C ILE A 249 -4.32 -6.85 7.59
N THR A 250 -5.38 -7.55 7.99
CA THR A 250 -6.75 -7.30 7.51
C THR A 250 -7.42 -6.15 8.26
N ALA A 251 -8.46 -5.56 7.67
CA ALA A 251 -9.26 -4.53 8.34
C ALA A 251 -9.84 -5.04 9.68
N GLN A 252 -10.26 -6.31 9.75
CA GLN A 252 -10.80 -6.93 10.97
C GLN A 252 -9.75 -7.05 12.07
N ASP A 253 -8.55 -7.53 11.71
CA ASP A 253 -7.43 -7.60 12.65
C ASP A 253 -7.07 -6.22 13.21
N LEU A 254 -6.99 -5.21 12.34
CA LEU A 254 -6.58 -3.86 12.70
C LEU A 254 -7.63 -3.13 13.52
N LEU A 255 -8.92 -3.45 13.32
CA LEU A 255 -9.99 -2.97 14.18
C LEU A 255 -9.90 -3.61 15.58
N GLU A 256 -9.68 -4.92 15.67
CA GLU A 256 -9.48 -5.63 16.95
C GLU A 256 -8.26 -5.09 17.73
N MET A 257 -7.21 -4.69 17.01
CA MET A 257 -6.02 -4.07 17.59
C MET A 257 -6.16 -2.57 17.88
N GLU A 258 -7.32 -1.96 17.63
CA GLU A 258 -7.60 -0.53 17.78
C GLU A 258 -6.66 0.40 16.99
N VAL A 259 -6.17 -0.06 15.82
CA VAL A 259 -5.34 0.73 14.90
C VAL A 259 -6.21 1.62 14.01
N ILE A 260 -7.38 1.11 13.63
CA ILE A 260 -8.39 1.79 12.81
C ILE A 260 -9.68 1.96 13.60
N GLU A 261 -10.54 2.88 13.16
CA GLU A 261 -11.81 3.18 13.84
C GLU A 261 -13.01 2.47 13.21
N GLU A 262 -12.95 2.17 11.91
CA GLU A 262 -14.09 1.59 11.22
C GLU A 262 -13.68 0.78 10.00
N ILE A 263 -14.48 -0.26 9.74
CA ILE A 263 -14.45 -1.03 8.51
C ILE A 263 -15.64 -0.59 7.65
N ILE A 264 -15.36 -0.11 6.45
CA ILE A 264 -16.36 0.27 5.45
C ILE A 264 -16.67 -0.99 4.62
N PRO A 265 -17.93 -1.46 4.58
CA PRO A 265 -18.29 -2.66 3.83
C PRO A 265 -18.07 -2.46 2.34
N GLU A 266 -17.67 -3.53 1.66
CA GLU A 266 -17.59 -3.54 0.20
C GLU A 266 -18.83 -4.23 -0.41
N PRO A 267 -19.16 -3.94 -1.68
CA PRO A 267 -20.08 -4.77 -2.44
C PRO A 267 -19.64 -6.23 -2.40
N ARG A 268 -20.60 -7.16 -2.53
CA ARG A 268 -20.29 -8.59 -2.61
C ARG A 268 -19.32 -8.83 -3.78
N GLY A 269 -18.23 -9.53 -3.49
CA GLY A 269 -17.15 -9.76 -4.44
C GLY A 269 -16.09 -8.66 -4.51
N GLY A 270 -16.25 -7.58 -3.75
CA GLY A 270 -15.27 -6.52 -3.56
C GLY A 270 -15.61 -5.22 -4.29
N ALA A 271 -14.89 -4.15 -3.91
CA ALA A 271 -15.12 -2.77 -4.37
C ALA A 271 -15.11 -2.57 -5.89
N HIS A 272 -14.45 -3.45 -6.63
CA HIS A 272 -14.38 -3.37 -8.09
C HIS A 272 -15.69 -3.76 -8.79
N ARG A 273 -16.64 -4.37 -8.07
CA ARG A 273 -17.93 -4.83 -8.62
C ARG A 273 -18.96 -3.72 -8.75
N ASP A 274 -18.90 -2.72 -7.87
CA ASP A 274 -19.83 -1.60 -7.84
C ASP A 274 -19.13 -0.37 -7.23
N TYR A 275 -18.71 0.55 -8.10
CA TYR A 275 -17.94 1.72 -7.71
C TYR A 275 -18.82 2.73 -6.97
N GLU A 276 -20.06 2.88 -7.42
CA GLU A 276 -21.07 3.78 -6.87
C GLU A 276 -21.48 3.37 -5.45
N ALA A 277 -21.74 2.08 -5.22
CA ALA A 277 -22.04 1.57 -3.89
C ALA A 277 -20.83 1.72 -2.94
N THR A 278 -19.62 1.42 -3.44
CA THR A 278 -18.39 1.64 -2.67
C THR A 278 -18.20 3.11 -2.31
N ALA A 279 -18.39 4.01 -3.27
CA ALA A 279 -18.29 5.45 -3.06
C ALA A 279 -19.34 5.96 -2.07
N SER A 280 -20.59 5.47 -2.14
CA SER A 280 -21.65 5.80 -1.18
C SER A 280 -21.27 5.38 0.24
N ALA A 281 -20.79 4.15 0.41
CA ALA A 281 -20.37 3.64 1.72
C ALA A 281 -19.21 4.46 2.31
N ILE A 282 -18.21 4.82 1.48
CA ILE A 282 -17.12 5.72 1.91
C ILE A 282 -17.67 7.09 2.28
N LYS A 283 -18.52 7.69 1.43
CA LYS A 283 -19.09 9.01 1.65
C LYS A 283 -19.86 9.08 2.96
N GLU A 284 -20.72 8.10 3.23
CA GLU A 284 -21.50 8.00 4.47
C GLU A 284 -20.59 7.91 5.71
N ALA A 285 -19.57 7.06 5.68
CA ALA A 285 -18.62 6.92 6.78
C ALA A 285 -17.82 8.21 7.00
N VAL A 286 -17.27 8.80 5.94
CA VAL A 286 -16.51 10.05 6.01
C VAL A 286 -17.36 11.20 6.53
N VAL A 287 -18.61 11.35 6.07
CA VAL A 287 -19.52 12.40 6.54
C VAL A 287 -19.82 12.25 8.04
N ARG A 288 -20.16 11.04 8.50
CA ARG A 288 -20.44 10.78 9.92
C ARG A 288 -19.23 11.12 10.82
N HIS A 289 -18.05 10.61 10.48
CA HIS A 289 -16.83 10.92 11.23
C HIS A 289 -16.48 12.40 11.17
N LEU A 290 -16.74 13.07 10.03
CA LEU A 290 -16.46 14.48 9.89
C LEU A 290 -17.41 15.33 10.73
N GLU A 291 -18.69 14.98 10.81
CA GLU A 291 -19.67 15.64 11.68
C GLU A 291 -19.27 15.52 13.15
N GLU A 292 -18.86 14.33 13.59
CA GLU A 292 -18.35 14.08 14.95
C GLU A 292 -17.10 14.90 15.29
N LEU A 293 -16.18 15.07 14.33
CA LEU A 293 -14.96 15.84 14.54
C LEU A 293 -15.18 17.35 14.40
N SER A 294 -16.15 17.79 13.61
CA SER A 294 -16.38 19.21 13.31
C SER A 294 -16.94 20.00 14.49
N ILE A 295 -17.49 19.30 15.50
CA ILE A 295 -17.90 19.93 16.77
C ILE A 295 -16.72 20.19 17.71
N MET A 296 -15.56 19.59 17.47
CA MET A 296 -14.37 19.74 18.32
C MET A 296 -13.59 21.00 17.98
N HIS A 297 -13.03 21.65 19.01
CA HIS A 297 -12.09 22.74 18.82
C HIS A 297 -10.71 22.23 18.37
N ALA A 298 -9.91 23.13 17.80
CA ALA A 298 -8.58 22.79 17.26
C ALA A 298 -7.65 22.06 18.26
N ASP A 299 -7.65 22.46 19.53
CA ASP A 299 -6.82 21.80 20.55
C ASP A 299 -7.37 20.43 20.96
N GLU A 300 -8.69 20.23 20.88
CA GLU A 300 -9.33 18.93 21.09
C GLU A 300 -9.03 17.97 19.94
N LEU A 301 -9.02 18.47 18.69
CA LEU A 301 -8.63 17.68 17.52
C LEU A 301 -7.18 17.20 17.59
N LEU A 302 -6.28 18.04 18.12
CA LEU A 302 -4.88 17.66 18.36
C LEU A 302 -4.76 16.58 19.44
N GLU A 303 -5.47 16.77 20.56
CA GLU A 303 -5.46 15.82 21.68
C GLU A 303 -6.10 14.47 21.30
N ASP A 304 -7.20 14.48 20.55
CA ASP A 304 -7.85 13.28 19.99
C ASP A 304 -6.85 12.48 19.14
N ARG A 305 -6.18 13.15 18.20
CA ARG A 305 -5.17 12.52 17.34
C ARG A 305 -3.98 12.01 18.15
N TYR A 306 -3.47 12.81 19.09
CA TYR A 306 -2.37 12.41 19.96
C TYR A 306 -2.71 11.14 20.74
N ARG A 307 -3.89 11.11 21.40
CA ARG A 307 -4.33 9.95 22.18
C ARG A 307 -4.50 8.70 21.32
N LYS A 308 -5.09 8.83 20.13
CA LYS A 308 -5.23 7.73 19.17
C LYS A 308 -3.89 7.05 18.91
N PHE A 309 -2.86 7.81 18.52
CA PHE A 309 -1.55 7.21 18.22
C PHE A 309 -0.79 6.80 19.49
N ARG A 310 -0.94 7.54 20.59
CA ARG A 310 -0.17 7.30 21.83
C ARG A 310 -0.53 5.98 22.52
N LYS A 311 -1.76 5.49 22.35
CA LYS A 311 -2.24 4.21 22.90
C LYS A 311 -1.79 2.98 22.10
N ILE A 312 -1.31 3.16 20.86
CA ILE A 312 -0.91 2.03 20.00
C ILE A 312 0.39 1.41 20.53
N GLY A 313 0.34 0.10 20.76
CA GLY A 313 1.47 -0.71 21.22
C GLY A 313 1.27 -1.27 22.63
N LYS A 314 1.54 -2.57 22.80
CA LYS A 314 1.52 -3.27 24.09
C LYS A 314 2.94 -3.63 24.48
N PHE A 315 3.37 -3.22 25.67
CA PHE A 315 4.72 -3.51 26.17
C PHE A 315 4.69 -3.76 27.68
N THR A 316 5.63 -4.57 28.16
CA THR A 316 5.94 -4.74 29.59
C THR A 316 7.30 -4.13 29.86
N VAL A 317 7.43 -3.38 30.96
CA VAL A 317 8.74 -2.86 31.37
C VAL A 317 9.47 -3.96 32.13
N ALA A 318 10.69 -4.27 31.72
CA ALA A 318 11.54 -5.18 32.48
C ALA A 318 11.74 -4.61 33.89
N GLY A 319 11.40 -5.38 34.93
CA GLY A 319 11.61 -4.97 36.31
C GLY A 319 13.06 -4.56 36.52
N LYS A 320 13.31 -3.48 37.26
CA LYS A 320 14.67 -3.08 37.63
C LYS A 320 15.38 -4.30 38.21
N ALA A 321 16.36 -4.84 37.50
CA ALA A 321 17.24 -5.85 38.06
C ALA A 321 17.78 -5.27 39.36
N LYS A 322 17.52 -5.93 40.50
CA LYS A 322 18.19 -5.56 41.75
C LYS A 322 19.67 -5.54 41.43
N ALA A 323 20.29 -4.37 41.51
CA ALA A 323 21.73 -4.23 41.34
C ALA A 323 22.37 -5.32 42.21
N ARG A 324 23.13 -6.23 41.59
CA ARG A 324 23.96 -7.15 42.36
C ARG A 324 24.92 -6.26 43.13
N VAL A 325 24.65 -6.07 44.41
CA VAL A 325 25.58 -5.43 45.33
C VAL A 325 26.79 -6.36 45.36
N TYR A 326 27.87 -5.93 44.71
CA TYR A 326 29.14 -6.63 44.80
C TYR A 326 29.67 -6.38 46.21
N THR A 327 29.36 -7.27 47.14
CA THR A 327 29.97 -7.27 48.48
C THR A 327 31.39 -7.81 48.32
N GLY A 328 32.33 -6.92 48.01
CA GLY A 328 33.75 -7.25 48.02
C GLY A 328 34.15 -7.78 49.40
N SER A 329 34.70 -8.99 49.44
CA SER A 329 35.41 -9.47 50.62
C SER A 329 36.86 -8.99 50.54
N PRO A 330 37.43 -8.40 51.61
CA PRO A 330 38.78 -7.87 51.59
C PRO A 330 39.83 -9.01 51.62
N ALA A 331 40.97 -8.72 51.03
CA ALA A 331 42.08 -9.65 50.78
C ALA A 331 42.68 -10.32 52.02
N GLY A 332 43.27 -11.51 51.83
CA GLY A 332 44.35 -12.02 52.68
C GLY A 332 44.64 -13.53 52.58
N SER A 333 45.70 -13.90 51.83
CA SER A 333 46.82 -14.75 52.32
C SER A 333 47.86 -15.02 51.21
N ALA A 334 49.13 -14.88 51.58
CA ALA A 334 50.38 -14.82 50.81
C ALA A 334 50.90 -16.18 50.26
N VAL A 335 51.45 -16.26 49.03
CA VAL A 335 52.91 -16.36 48.61
C VAL A 335 53.42 -17.83 48.47
N PRO A 336 54.42 -18.25 47.63
CA PRO A 336 55.45 -17.49 46.88
C PRO A 336 55.66 -17.81 45.38
N ALA A 337 56.58 -17.02 44.81
CA ALA A 337 57.15 -17.02 43.46
C ALA A 337 58.27 -18.04 43.22
N GLU A 338 58.48 -18.41 41.95
CA GLU A 338 59.79 -18.78 41.37
C GLU A 338 59.85 -18.35 39.88
N GLY A 339 60.96 -17.73 39.47
CA GLY A 339 61.30 -17.33 38.10
C GLY A 339 61.82 -18.51 37.27
N SER A 340 61.96 -18.43 35.94
CA SER A 340 62.96 -17.60 35.26
C SER A 340 62.86 -17.74 33.72
N SER A 341 63.13 -16.62 33.04
CA SER A 341 63.77 -16.42 31.72
C SER A 341 63.64 -17.45 30.58
N GLN A 342 63.22 -16.99 29.39
CA GLN A 342 64.15 -16.67 28.29
C GLN A 342 63.43 -16.11 27.05
N GLU A 343 64.10 -15.17 26.39
CA GLU A 343 63.77 -14.51 25.12
C GLU A 343 63.59 -15.50 23.95
N LYS A 344 62.75 -15.13 22.98
CA LYS A 344 63.06 -15.30 21.55
C LYS A 344 62.25 -14.35 20.67
N THR A 345 62.99 -13.69 19.79
CA THR A 345 62.62 -12.71 18.77
C THR A 345 61.90 -13.31 17.55
N SER A 346 60.89 -12.60 17.02
CA SER A 346 60.36 -12.42 15.62
C SER A 346 60.54 -13.49 14.52
N PRO A 347 59.69 -13.57 13.45
CA PRO A 347 59.14 -12.42 12.71
C PRO A 347 57.67 -12.51 12.25
N ALA A 348 57.24 -11.40 11.66
CA ALA A 348 55.96 -11.14 11.02
C ALA A 348 55.51 -12.21 10.01
N ASP A 349 54.20 -12.45 9.95
CA ASP A 349 53.55 -12.90 8.73
C ASP A 349 52.23 -12.15 8.48
N SER A 350 52.09 -11.79 7.22
CA SER A 350 51.04 -11.06 6.54
C SER A 350 49.85 -11.96 6.21
N GLY A 351 48.62 -11.45 6.29
CA GLY A 351 47.50 -12.06 5.57
C GLY A 351 46.13 -11.91 6.22
N ALA A 352 45.46 -10.77 6.04
CA ALA A 352 44.01 -10.66 6.18
C ALA A 352 43.44 -9.44 5.44
N ALA A 353 43.68 -9.37 4.13
CA ALA A 353 42.96 -8.48 3.23
C ALA A 353 42.53 -9.29 2.00
N GLY A 354 41.36 -9.91 2.07
CA GLY A 354 40.87 -10.76 0.98
C GLY A 354 39.70 -11.65 1.35
N ARG A 355 38.62 -11.08 1.89
CA ARG A 355 37.32 -11.79 2.00
C ARG A 355 36.07 -10.90 1.96
N ALA A 356 36.21 -9.58 1.84
CA ALA A 356 35.08 -8.64 1.76
C ALA A 356 34.69 -8.23 0.31
N GLY A 357 35.44 -8.66 -0.72
CA GLY A 357 35.21 -8.26 -2.11
C GLY A 357 34.34 -9.22 -2.95
N GLY A 358 34.11 -10.45 -2.47
CA GLY A 358 33.36 -11.48 -3.21
C GLY A 358 31.84 -11.33 -3.05
N GLU A 359 31.36 -11.12 -1.82
CA GLU A 359 29.93 -11.05 -1.50
C GLU A 359 29.26 -9.76 -2.03
N ALA A 360 30.02 -8.68 -2.22
CA ALA A 360 29.52 -7.46 -2.85
C ALA A 360 29.27 -7.63 -4.36
N ARG A 361 30.17 -8.38 -5.05
CA ARG A 361 30.06 -8.61 -6.51
C ARG A 361 28.94 -9.58 -6.88
N GLU A 362 28.62 -10.55 -6.02
CA GLU A 362 27.50 -11.48 -6.27
C GLU A 362 26.13 -10.81 -6.06
N ARG A 363 26.01 -9.83 -5.15
CA ARG A 363 24.79 -9.04 -4.97
C ARG A 363 24.56 -8.03 -6.09
N GLU A 364 25.64 -7.47 -6.64
CA GLU A 364 25.62 -6.55 -7.77
C GLU A 364 25.23 -7.27 -9.09
N ALA A 365 25.68 -8.52 -9.27
CA ALA A 365 25.29 -9.37 -10.40
C ALA A 365 23.81 -9.81 -10.36
N ALA A 366 23.24 -10.02 -9.15
CA ALA A 366 21.84 -10.38 -8.98
C ALA A 366 20.89 -9.20 -9.22
N ALA A 367 21.26 -7.99 -8.76
CA ALA A 367 20.49 -6.76 -9.02
C ALA A 367 20.53 -6.35 -10.51
N GLY A 368 21.69 -6.53 -11.18
CA GLY A 368 21.82 -6.28 -12.62
C GLY A 368 20.97 -7.22 -13.48
N LYS A 369 20.79 -8.48 -13.08
CA LYS A 369 19.90 -9.43 -13.79
C LYS A 369 18.43 -9.08 -13.67
N ALA A 370 17.96 -8.64 -12.49
CA ALA A 370 16.57 -8.24 -12.30
C ALA A 370 16.20 -6.97 -13.09
N ALA A 371 17.14 -6.02 -13.23
CA ALA A 371 16.94 -4.84 -14.07
C ALA A 371 16.93 -5.17 -15.58
N ALA A 372 17.78 -6.13 -16.01
CA ALA A 372 17.84 -6.56 -17.40
C ALA A 372 16.60 -7.36 -17.85
N GLU A 373 15.96 -8.13 -16.96
CA GLU A 373 14.70 -8.84 -17.27
C GLU A 373 13.52 -7.88 -17.49
N VAL A 374 13.50 -6.74 -16.80
CA VAL A 374 12.50 -5.68 -17.01
C VAL A 374 12.73 -4.93 -18.34
N GLU A 375 13.99 -4.77 -18.75
CA GLU A 375 14.32 -4.12 -20.03
C GLU A 375 14.14 -5.05 -21.25
N ALA A 376 14.38 -6.36 -21.09
CA ALA A 376 14.18 -7.36 -22.13
C ALA A 376 12.69 -7.59 -22.44
N ALA A 377 11.84 -7.64 -21.40
CA ALA A 377 10.38 -7.72 -21.57
C ALA A 377 9.79 -6.49 -22.29
N GLY A 378 10.45 -5.34 -22.22
CA GLY A 378 10.08 -4.12 -22.94
C GLY A 378 10.52 -4.10 -24.42
N LYS A 379 11.49 -4.92 -24.83
CA LYS A 379 11.98 -4.99 -26.21
C LYS A 379 11.33 -6.10 -27.03
N GLU A 380 10.98 -7.24 -26.42
CA GLU A 380 10.34 -8.36 -27.13
C GLU A 380 8.90 -8.07 -27.60
N THR A 381 8.23 -7.07 -27.03
CA THR A 381 6.88 -6.64 -27.47
C THR A 381 6.89 -5.61 -28.60
N SER A 382 8.07 -5.22 -29.10
CA SER A 382 8.22 -4.18 -30.14
C SER A 382 8.66 -4.71 -31.51
N ASN A 383 8.77 -6.03 -31.70
CA ASN A 383 9.35 -6.60 -32.92
C ASN A 383 8.55 -7.76 -33.55
N GLU A 384 7.22 -7.75 -33.43
CA GLU A 384 6.33 -8.54 -34.30
C GLU A 384 5.28 -7.61 -34.92
N GLY A 385 5.54 -7.14 -36.15
CA GLY A 385 4.59 -6.31 -36.89
C GLY A 385 5.15 -5.47 -38.04
N GLY A 386 5.88 -6.07 -38.98
CA GLY A 386 5.95 -5.59 -40.37
C GLY A 386 5.40 -6.71 -41.25
N THR A 387 4.50 -6.51 -42.21
CA THR A 387 4.65 -5.70 -43.43
C THR A 387 3.31 -5.62 -44.20
N GLU A 388 2.97 -4.45 -44.74
CA GLU A 388 2.14 -4.15 -45.95
C GLU A 388 1.66 -2.69 -45.81
N GLU A 389 1.64 -1.77 -46.77
CA GLU A 389 2.19 -1.61 -48.10
C GLU A 389 2.11 -0.08 -48.39
N ASN A 390 2.99 0.41 -49.25
CA ASN A 390 3.14 1.82 -49.66
C ASN A 390 1.98 2.33 -50.53
N ALA A 391 1.64 3.63 -50.37
CA ALA A 391 1.05 4.61 -51.34
C ALA A 391 0.02 5.49 -50.59
N SER A 392 0.04 6.83 -50.56
CA SER A 392 0.41 7.81 -51.57
C SER A 392 0.69 9.20 -50.95
N SER A 393 1.67 9.88 -51.55
CA SER A 393 1.89 11.33 -51.73
C SER A 393 0.92 12.38 -51.17
N GLU A 394 1.56 13.44 -50.64
CA GLU A 394 1.27 14.87 -50.83
C GLU A 394 -0.12 15.42 -50.48
N LEU A 395 -0.18 16.35 -49.52
CA LEU A 395 -0.49 17.76 -49.84
C LEU A 395 -0.34 18.68 -48.62
N VAL A 396 0.50 19.69 -48.83
CA VAL A 396 0.62 20.95 -48.11
C VAL A 396 -0.67 21.76 -48.27
N HIS A 397 -1.26 22.28 -47.19
CA HIS A 397 -1.66 23.70 -47.12
C HIS A 397 -2.12 24.19 -45.74
N LYS A 398 -1.62 25.39 -45.41
CA LYS A 398 -2.04 26.36 -44.39
C LYS A 398 -3.52 26.77 -44.50
N GLN A 399 -3.99 27.39 -43.41
CA GLN A 399 -5.16 28.28 -43.18
C GLN A 399 -6.20 27.61 -42.25
N GLU A 400 -6.70 28.20 -41.16
CA GLU A 400 -6.68 29.57 -40.60
C GLU A 400 -6.35 29.59 -39.10
#